data_AF-A0A959SLS3-F1
#
_entry.id   AF-A0A959SLS3-F1
#
_cell.length_a   1.000
_cell.length_b   1.000
_cell.length_c   1.000
_cell.angle_alpha   90.00
_cell.angle_beta   90.00
_cell.angle_gamma   90.00
#
_symmetry.space_group_name_H-M   'P 1'
#
loop_
_entity.id
_entity.type
_entity.pdbx_description
1 polymer ?
#
loop_
_entity_poly.entity_id
_entity_poly.type
_entity_poly.pdbx_seq_one_letter_code
_entity_poly.pdbx_strand_id
1 'polypeptide(L)'
;MRRNFLLPILTLALLSTEHVHAQEEPGAGILTLPILGRVSDADGKLEGCIIHVFKGNEPIGEQMTGKNGRFDMHLGLGEEYAIEFRKEGFLPKRVLVDTRADLPKDVAQIEPIMMEMSMLPAEKYDGADTDELDFPFAIIRYHKGAKAFVQDQEYTADMMRTNGALLLMSGRAGKE
;
A
#
# COMPACT_ATOMS: atom_id res chain seq x y z
N MET A 1 -32.67 -79.51 -18.18
CA MET A 1 -31.98 -80.20 -17.06
C MET A 1 -30.50 -79.80 -17.13
N ARG A 2 -29.97 -79.14 -16.08
CA ARG A 2 -28.55 -78.73 -15.86
C ARG A 2 -28.05 -77.55 -16.75
N ARG A 3 -27.28 -76.56 -16.27
CA ARG A 3 -26.80 -76.15 -14.94
C ARG A 3 -26.25 -74.72 -15.06
N ASN A 4 -26.38 -73.94 -13.99
CA ASN A 4 -25.82 -72.60 -13.73
C ASN A 4 -24.41 -72.35 -14.25
N PHE A 5 -24.14 -71.10 -14.67
CA PHE A 5 -22.97 -70.36 -14.21
C PHE A 5 -23.40 -68.94 -13.79
N LEU A 6 -23.36 -68.73 -12.48
CA LEU A 6 -23.50 -67.43 -11.81
C LEU A 6 -22.16 -66.69 -11.92
N LEU A 7 -22.17 -65.48 -12.46
CA LEU A 7 -21.08 -64.50 -12.28
C LEU A 7 -21.37 -63.72 -10.99
N PRO A 8 -20.45 -63.63 -10.01
CA PRO A 8 -20.59 -62.67 -8.93
C PRO A 8 -20.13 -61.28 -9.42
N ILE A 9 -21.03 -60.31 -9.35
CA ILE A 9 -20.71 -58.88 -9.52
C ILE A 9 -20.02 -58.44 -8.24
N LEU A 10 -18.71 -58.21 -8.30
CA LEU A 10 -17.92 -57.62 -7.23
C LEU A 10 -18.22 -56.11 -7.18
N THR A 11 -19.13 -55.69 -6.31
CA THR A 11 -19.40 -54.26 -6.08
C THR A 11 -18.35 -53.73 -5.10
N LEU A 12 -17.34 -53.05 -5.65
CA LEU A 12 -16.32 -52.34 -4.88
C LEU A 12 -16.95 -51.06 -4.31
N ALA A 13 -17.31 -51.05 -3.04
CA ALA A 13 -17.75 -49.85 -2.33
C ALA A 13 -16.54 -48.93 -2.08
N LEU A 14 -16.40 -47.89 -2.89
CA LEU A 14 -15.48 -46.78 -2.61
C LEU A 14 -16.04 -45.99 -1.41
N LEU A 15 -15.41 -46.16 -0.25
CA LEU A 15 -15.52 -45.21 0.86
C LEU A 15 -14.80 -43.92 0.44
N SER A 16 -15.54 -42.97 -0.11
CA SER A 16 -15.05 -41.61 -0.28
C SER A 16 -14.95 -40.98 1.09
N THR A 17 -13.70 -40.80 1.56
CA THR A 17 -13.35 -39.96 2.70
C THR A 17 -13.92 -38.56 2.47
N GLU A 18 -14.96 -38.20 3.20
CA GLU A 18 -15.44 -36.82 3.23
C GLU A 18 -14.30 -35.94 3.72
N HIS A 19 -13.80 -35.10 2.82
CA HIS A 19 -12.90 -34.02 3.19
C HIS A 19 -13.75 -33.05 4.00
N VAL A 20 -13.57 -33.05 5.31
CA VAL A 20 -14.04 -31.99 6.18
C VAL A 20 -13.35 -30.72 5.68
N HIS A 21 -14.07 -29.94 4.88
CA HIS A 21 -13.72 -28.55 4.65
C HIS A 21 -13.92 -27.86 6.00
N ALA A 22 -12.82 -27.61 6.71
CA ALA A 22 -12.81 -26.63 7.76
C ALA A 22 -13.23 -25.30 7.12
N GLN A 23 -14.49 -24.90 7.34
CA GLN A 23 -14.90 -23.53 7.07
C GLN A 23 -14.13 -22.66 8.06
N GLU A 24 -13.23 -21.82 7.54
CA GLU A 24 -12.68 -20.71 8.31
C GLU A 24 -13.87 -19.92 8.86
N GLU A 25 -13.99 -19.85 10.18
CA GLU A 25 -14.91 -18.90 10.78
C GLU A 25 -14.52 -17.50 10.29
N PRO A 26 -15.48 -16.61 9.95
CA PRO A 26 -15.18 -15.22 9.71
C PRO A 26 -14.67 -14.64 11.03
N GLY A 27 -13.34 -14.67 11.20
CA GLY A 27 -12.67 -14.21 12.39
C GLY A 27 -13.09 -12.77 12.67
N ALA A 28 -13.26 -12.45 13.95
CA ALA A 28 -13.36 -11.06 14.39
C ALA A 28 -12.27 -10.26 13.67
N GLY A 29 -12.68 -9.45 12.70
CA GLY A 29 -11.76 -8.87 11.73
C GLY A 29 -10.68 -8.09 12.46
N ILE A 30 -9.41 -8.41 12.21
CA ILE A 30 -8.31 -7.58 12.70
C ILE A 30 -8.53 -6.19 12.12
N LEU A 31 -8.78 -5.21 12.99
CA LEU A 31 -9.00 -3.83 12.56
C LEU A 31 -7.73 -3.33 11.86
N THR A 32 -7.88 -2.87 10.62
CA THR A 32 -6.79 -2.34 9.80
C THR A 32 -7.15 -0.93 9.35
N LEU A 33 -6.13 -0.17 8.97
CA LEU A 33 -6.26 1.12 8.30
C LEU A 33 -6.20 0.89 6.79
N PRO A 34 -7.33 1.02 6.06
CA PRO A 34 -7.33 0.89 4.60
C PRO A 34 -6.68 2.13 3.97
N ILE A 35 -5.83 1.91 2.98
CA ILE A 35 -5.23 2.96 2.16
C ILE A 35 -5.51 2.61 0.70
N LEU A 36 -6.34 3.45 0.08
CA LEU A 36 -6.68 3.38 -1.32
C LEU A 36 -6.03 4.53 -2.04
N GLY A 37 -5.41 4.28 -3.18
CA GLY A 37 -4.74 5.37 -3.85
C GLY A 37 -4.45 5.17 -5.32
N ARG A 38 -3.81 6.18 -5.87
CA ARG A 38 -3.33 6.22 -7.24
C ARG A 38 -1.98 6.90 -7.31
N VAL A 39 -1.13 6.35 -8.16
CA VAL A 39 0.16 6.92 -8.53
C VAL A 39 0.04 7.58 -9.91
N SER A 40 0.54 8.80 -10.03
CA SER A 40 0.59 9.58 -11.26
C SER A 40 1.87 10.41 -11.33
N ASP A 41 2.10 11.09 -12.44
CA ASP A 41 3.03 12.21 -12.58
C ASP A 41 2.30 13.39 -13.26
N ALA A 42 3.05 14.29 -13.89
CA ALA A 42 2.48 15.42 -14.63
C ALA A 42 1.79 15.00 -15.94
N ASP A 43 2.18 13.87 -16.53
CA ASP A 43 1.72 13.39 -17.84
C ASP A 43 0.56 12.41 -17.72
N GLY A 44 0.40 11.77 -16.56
CA GLY A 44 -0.79 11.00 -16.25
C GLY A 44 -0.58 9.92 -15.21
N LYS A 45 -1.36 8.85 -15.31
CA LYS A 45 -1.35 7.74 -14.35
C LYS A 45 -0.13 6.86 -14.61
N LEU A 46 0.51 6.38 -13.55
CA LEU A 46 1.73 5.59 -13.67
C LEU A 46 1.48 4.10 -13.46
N GLU A 47 1.65 3.33 -14.53
CA GLU A 47 1.79 1.87 -14.48
C GLU A 47 3.21 1.48 -14.05
N GLY A 48 3.36 0.35 -13.35
CA GLY A 48 4.65 -0.22 -13.01
C GLY A 48 5.41 0.55 -11.92
N CYS A 49 4.73 1.33 -11.09
CA CYS A 49 5.33 1.86 -9.87
C CYS A 49 5.33 0.74 -8.82
N ILE A 50 6.50 0.43 -8.27
CA ILE A 50 6.68 -0.53 -7.17
C ILE A 50 6.43 0.22 -5.87
N ILE A 51 5.59 -0.35 -5.00
CA ILE A 51 5.22 0.21 -3.72
C ILE A 51 5.67 -0.78 -2.65
N HIS A 52 6.67 -0.41 -1.87
CA HIS A 52 7.16 -1.20 -0.75
C HIS A 52 6.57 -0.68 0.55
N VAL A 53 6.19 -1.59 1.44
CA VAL A 53 5.71 -1.26 2.79
C VAL A 53 6.71 -1.80 3.78
N PHE A 54 7.19 -0.91 4.66
CA PHE A 54 8.11 -1.24 5.73
C PHE A 54 7.43 -1.05 7.08
N LYS A 55 7.69 -1.95 8.02
CA LYS A 55 7.41 -1.77 9.45
C LYS A 55 8.74 -1.51 10.15
N GLY A 56 8.98 -0.25 10.54
CA GLY A 56 10.34 0.19 10.88
C GLY A 56 11.29 -0.02 9.69
N ASN A 57 12.30 -0.87 9.85
CA ASN A 57 13.26 -1.21 8.79
C ASN A 57 12.98 -2.55 8.09
N GLU A 58 11.92 -3.27 8.49
CA GLU A 58 11.60 -4.58 7.93
C GLU A 58 10.64 -4.42 6.75
N PRO A 59 10.98 -4.90 5.54
CA PRO A 59 10.03 -4.95 4.43
C PRO A 59 8.96 -6.02 4.71
N ILE A 60 7.70 -5.61 4.72
CA ILE A 60 6.56 -6.49 5.05
C ILE A 60 5.61 -6.70 3.87
N GLY A 61 5.78 -5.96 2.78
CA GLY A 61 4.92 -6.08 1.61
C GLY A 61 5.43 -5.31 0.41
N GLU A 62 5.00 -5.75 -0.76
CA GLU A 62 5.28 -5.12 -2.04
C GLU A 62 4.05 -5.28 -2.96
N GLN A 63 3.75 -4.24 -3.72
CA GLN A 63 2.82 -4.32 -4.84
C GLN A 63 3.26 -3.43 -6.00
N MET A 64 2.75 -3.71 -7.20
CA MET A 64 3.02 -2.90 -8.39
C MET A 64 1.72 -2.33 -8.95
N THR A 65 1.74 -1.07 -9.37
CA THR A 65 0.56 -0.43 -9.98
C THR A 65 0.31 -0.97 -11.39
N GLY A 66 -0.97 -1.17 -11.74
CA GLY A 66 -1.39 -1.46 -13.11
C GLY A 66 -1.63 -0.18 -13.93
N LYS A 67 -2.16 -0.34 -15.15
CA LYS A 67 -2.48 0.75 -16.12
C LYS A 67 -3.23 1.97 -15.57
N ASN A 68 -4.02 1.78 -14.51
CA ASN A 68 -4.82 2.86 -13.92
C ASN A 68 -4.12 3.57 -12.75
N GLY A 69 -2.87 3.19 -12.46
CA GLY A 69 -2.05 3.70 -11.37
C GLY A 69 -2.55 3.34 -9.97
N ARG A 70 -3.61 2.53 -9.85
CA ARG A 70 -4.26 2.29 -8.55
C ARG A 70 -3.47 1.32 -7.69
N PHE A 71 -3.58 1.53 -6.39
CA PHE A 71 -3.14 0.61 -5.35
C PHE A 71 -4.16 0.58 -4.21
N ASP A 72 -4.12 -0.51 -3.45
CA ASP A 72 -4.98 -0.81 -2.30
C ASP A 72 -4.14 -1.63 -1.33
N MET A 73 -4.02 -1.16 -0.10
CA MET A 73 -3.32 -1.85 0.98
C MET A 73 -4.02 -1.62 2.32
N HIS A 74 -3.78 -2.52 3.26
CA HIS A 74 -4.34 -2.46 4.60
C HIS A 74 -3.21 -2.55 5.62
N LEU A 75 -3.05 -1.52 6.44
CA LEU A 75 -2.03 -1.48 7.48
C LEU A 75 -2.60 -1.96 8.82
N GLY A 76 -1.81 -2.72 9.57
CA GLY A 76 -2.13 -3.03 10.95
C GLY A 76 -2.16 -1.78 11.83
N LEU A 77 -2.74 -1.90 13.02
CA LEU A 77 -2.75 -0.83 14.02
C LEU A 77 -1.63 -1.01 15.04
N GLY A 78 -1.26 0.08 15.70
CA GLY A 78 -0.30 0.08 16.81
C GLY A 78 1.17 0.14 16.37
N GLU A 79 1.44 0.46 15.11
CA GLU A 79 2.79 0.42 14.53
C GLU A 79 3.07 1.67 13.70
N GLU A 80 4.32 1.84 13.29
CA GLU A 80 4.73 2.88 12.34
C GLU A 80 5.18 2.22 11.04
N TYR A 81 4.65 2.71 9.93
CA TYR A 81 4.93 2.19 8.59
C TYR A 81 5.54 3.27 7.70
N ALA A 82 6.52 2.88 6.90
CA ALA A 82 6.96 3.67 5.76
C ALA A 82 6.46 3.02 4.47
N ILE A 83 5.77 3.80 3.64
CA ILE A 83 5.34 3.38 2.30
C ILE A 83 6.26 4.08 1.30
N GLU A 84 7.03 3.32 0.55
CA GLU A 84 7.99 3.84 -0.42
C GLU A 84 7.53 3.51 -1.85
N PHE A 85 7.48 4.54 -2.68
CA PHE A 85 7.11 4.47 -4.08
C PHE A 85 8.37 4.57 -4.92
N ARG A 86 8.63 3.57 -5.76
CA ARG A 86 9.79 3.49 -6.66
C ARG A 86 9.35 3.26 -8.09
N LYS A 87 9.94 4.05 -9.01
CA LYS A 87 9.78 3.85 -10.44
C LYS A 87 11.04 4.34 -11.15
N GLU A 88 11.52 3.57 -12.13
CA GLU A 88 12.66 3.97 -12.96
C GLU A 88 12.41 5.32 -13.63
N GLY A 89 13.41 6.21 -13.59
CA GLY A 89 13.31 7.58 -14.10
C GLY A 89 12.68 8.58 -13.13
N PHE A 90 12.29 8.16 -11.93
CA PHE A 90 11.70 9.02 -10.90
C PHE A 90 12.48 8.95 -9.60
N LEU A 91 12.47 10.04 -8.84
CA LEU A 91 12.97 10.05 -7.46
C LEU A 91 12.06 9.17 -6.57
N PRO A 92 12.63 8.34 -5.67
CA PRO A 92 11.85 7.63 -4.67
C PRO A 92 11.04 8.61 -3.82
N LYS A 93 9.82 8.22 -3.42
CA LYS A 93 9.00 9.01 -2.50
C LYS A 93 8.53 8.17 -1.34
N ARG A 94 8.54 8.74 -0.13
CA ARG A 94 8.10 8.05 1.08
C ARG A 94 6.87 8.74 1.69
N VAL A 95 5.98 7.95 2.28
CA VAL A 95 4.91 8.41 3.16
C VAL A 95 5.05 7.68 4.48
N LEU A 96 5.06 8.42 5.58
CA LEU A 96 5.05 7.84 6.92
C LEU A 96 3.61 7.72 7.41
N VAL A 97 3.24 6.56 7.93
CA VAL A 97 1.92 6.31 8.51
C VAL A 97 2.09 5.79 9.93
N ASP A 98 1.73 6.60 10.91
CA ASP A 98 1.72 6.22 12.32
C ASP A 98 0.31 5.73 12.71
N THR A 99 0.17 4.41 12.89
CA THR A 99 -1.09 3.78 13.30
C THR A 99 -1.18 3.55 14.81
N ARG A 100 -0.24 4.08 15.61
CA ARG A 100 -0.32 4.11 17.06
C ARG A 100 -1.37 5.13 17.49
N ALA A 101 -2.58 4.64 17.70
CA ALA A 101 -3.74 5.47 17.99
C ALA A 101 -4.53 4.93 19.17
N ASP A 102 -5.01 5.84 20.01
CA ASP A 102 -6.02 5.56 21.04
C ASP A 102 -7.41 5.70 20.40
N LEU A 103 -7.84 4.63 19.74
CA LEU A 103 -9.13 4.58 19.05
C LEU A 103 -10.27 4.34 20.05
N PRO A 104 -11.49 4.87 19.80
CA PRO A 104 -12.66 4.49 20.58
C PRO A 104 -12.91 2.97 20.58
N LYS A 105 -13.33 2.42 21.72
CA LYS A 105 -13.49 0.97 21.92
C LYS A 105 -14.55 0.32 21.05
N ASP A 106 -15.46 1.13 20.51
CA ASP A 106 -16.59 0.75 19.67
C ASP A 106 -16.32 0.94 18.16
N VAL A 107 -15.08 1.29 17.77
CA VAL A 107 -14.71 1.37 16.35
C VAL A 107 -14.74 -0.01 15.72
N ALA A 108 -15.72 -0.24 14.85
CA ALA A 108 -15.83 -1.46 14.04
C ALA A 108 -15.08 -1.37 12.71
N GLN A 109 -14.89 -0.15 12.18
CA GLN A 109 -14.22 0.11 10.90
C GLN A 109 -13.51 1.46 10.93
N ILE A 110 -12.40 1.56 10.20
CA ILE A 110 -11.69 2.83 9.99
C ILE A 110 -11.96 3.30 8.57
N GLU A 111 -12.27 4.59 8.44
CA GLU A 111 -12.45 5.22 7.13
C GLU A 111 -11.16 5.11 6.30
N PRO A 112 -11.25 4.71 5.01
CA PRO A 112 -10.09 4.62 4.15
C PRO A 112 -9.37 5.97 3.98
N ILE A 113 -8.04 5.92 3.97
CA ILE A 113 -7.24 7.04 3.48
C ILE A 113 -7.24 7.00 1.96
N MET A 114 -7.62 8.13 1.35
CA MET A 114 -7.49 8.34 -0.08
C MET A 114 -6.15 9.01 -0.39
N MET A 115 -5.24 8.31 -1.05
CA MET A 115 -3.89 8.78 -1.35
C MET A 115 -3.68 9.04 -2.84
N GLU A 116 -3.36 10.28 -3.21
CA GLU A 116 -2.91 10.64 -4.55
C GLU A 116 -1.40 10.92 -4.51
N MET A 117 -0.61 10.01 -5.09
CA MET A 117 0.86 10.09 -5.11
C MET A 117 1.34 10.59 -6.47
N SER A 118 1.88 11.79 -6.51
CA SER A 118 2.55 12.33 -7.70
C SER A 118 4.06 12.09 -7.63
N MET A 119 4.58 11.26 -8.54
CA MET A 119 6.01 10.95 -8.68
C MET A 119 6.75 12.09 -9.37
N LEU A 120 8.04 12.21 -9.05
CA LEU A 120 8.89 13.30 -9.48
C LEU A 120 9.92 12.76 -10.51
N PRO A 121 9.83 13.14 -11.80
CA PRO A 121 10.82 12.73 -12.79
C PRO A 121 12.21 13.21 -12.39
N ALA A 122 13.18 12.30 -12.30
CA ALA A 122 14.53 12.59 -11.80
C ALA A 122 15.24 13.66 -12.65
N GLU A 123 15.06 13.61 -13.98
CA GLU A 123 15.63 14.58 -14.93
C GLU A 123 15.26 16.05 -14.64
N LYS A 124 14.15 16.31 -13.91
CA LYS A 124 13.74 17.67 -13.55
C LYS A 124 14.55 18.24 -12.39
N TYR A 125 15.35 17.42 -11.73
CA TYR A 125 16.18 17.77 -10.57
C TYR A 125 17.67 17.74 -10.90
N ASP A 126 18.04 17.62 -12.18
CA ASP A 126 19.44 17.60 -12.61
C ASP A 126 20.19 18.84 -12.10
N GLY A 127 21.27 18.60 -11.37
CA GLY A 127 22.11 19.64 -10.78
C GLY A 127 21.62 20.20 -9.44
N ALA A 128 20.49 19.73 -8.89
CA ALA A 128 20.09 20.01 -7.51
C ALA A 128 20.49 18.87 -6.56
N ASP A 129 20.77 19.23 -5.31
CA ASP A 129 20.91 18.30 -4.20
C ASP A 129 19.51 17.86 -3.75
N THR A 130 19.18 16.58 -3.94
CA THR A 130 17.85 16.03 -3.62
C THR A 130 17.79 15.32 -2.28
N ASP A 131 18.82 15.41 -1.43
CA ASP A 131 18.88 14.70 -0.14
C ASP A 131 17.67 15.05 0.76
N GLU A 132 17.16 16.28 0.70
CA GLU A 132 15.94 16.65 1.43
C GLU A 132 14.70 15.84 0.99
N LEU A 133 14.68 15.32 -0.25
CA LEU A 133 13.56 14.52 -0.76
C LEU A 133 13.61 13.05 -0.34
N ASP A 134 14.67 12.60 0.36
CA ASP A 134 14.71 11.29 1.00
C ASP A 134 13.78 11.21 2.23
N PHE A 135 13.43 12.36 2.83
CA PHE A 135 12.45 12.41 3.90
C PHE A 135 11.03 12.15 3.38
N PRO A 136 10.10 11.71 4.26
CA PRO A 136 8.70 11.53 3.86
C PRO A 136 8.10 12.79 3.24
N PHE A 137 7.33 12.63 2.18
CA PHE A 137 6.56 13.74 1.59
C PHE A 137 5.29 14.06 2.37
N ALA A 138 4.79 13.08 3.13
CA ALA A 138 3.61 13.21 3.96
C ALA A 138 3.76 12.33 5.20
N ILE A 139 3.16 12.80 6.30
CA ILE A 139 3.00 12.05 7.54
C ILE A 139 1.51 11.94 7.82
N ILE A 140 1.03 10.73 8.07
CA ILE A 140 -0.37 10.45 8.41
C ILE A 140 -0.42 9.90 9.84
N ARG A 141 -1.28 10.49 10.66
CA ARG A 141 -1.44 10.12 12.08
C ARG A 141 -2.88 10.30 12.55
N TYR A 142 -3.25 9.61 13.62
CA TYR A 142 -4.57 9.77 14.20
C TYR A 142 -4.73 11.13 14.87
N HIS A 143 -5.75 11.87 14.48
CA HIS A 143 -6.11 13.14 15.09
C HIS A 143 -7.36 12.99 15.96
N LYS A 144 -7.19 13.06 17.28
CA LYS A 144 -8.26 12.81 18.27
C LYS A 144 -9.49 13.70 18.07
N GLY A 145 -9.30 14.98 17.72
CA GLY A 145 -10.41 15.91 17.50
C GLY A 145 -11.23 15.58 16.24
N ALA A 146 -10.58 15.04 15.21
CA ALA A 146 -11.22 14.62 13.97
C ALA A 146 -11.72 13.17 14.03
N LYS A 147 -11.25 12.42 15.03
CA LYS A 147 -11.46 10.98 15.19
C LYS A 147 -11.09 10.17 13.94
N ALA A 148 -10.09 10.63 13.21
CA ALA A 148 -9.66 10.07 11.93
C ALA A 148 -8.14 10.12 11.79
N PHE A 149 -7.60 9.26 10.93
CA PHE A 149 -6.25 9.42 10.43
C PHE A 149 -6.22 10.56 9.42
N VAL A 150 -5.37 11.54 9.67
CA VAL A 150 -5.25 12.73 8.82
C VAL A 150 -3.80 12.96 8.48
N GLN A 151 -3.59 13.54 7.31
CA GLN A 151 -2.29 14.02 6.88
C GLN A 151 -1.90 15.29 7.65
N ASP A 152 -0.65 15.37 8.06
CA ASP A 152 -0.03 16.57 8.58
C ASP A 152 0.13 17.61 7.45
N GLN A 153 -0.80 18.57 7.42
CA GLN A 153 -0.88 19.57 6.36
C GLN A 153 0.30 20.54 6.39
N GLU A 154 0.80 20.88 7.58
CA GLU A 154 1.92 21.82 7.74
C GLU A 154 3.21 21.19 7.23
N TYR A 155 3.51 19.97 7.71
CA TYR A 155 4.67 19.22 7.25
C TYR A 155 4.64 18.97 5.74
N THR A 156 3.48 18.60 5.20
CA THR A 156 3.33 18.38 3.75
C THR A 156 3.57 19.68 2.97
N ALA A 157 3.05 20.81 3.45
CA ALA A 157 3.27 22.10 2.81
C ALA A 157 4.75 22.54 2.86
N ASP A 158 5.47 22.24 3.94
CA ASP A 158 6.92 22.42 4.02
C ASP A 158 7.64 21.60 2.95
N MET A 159 7.34 20.30 2.86
CA MET A 159 7.95 19.41 1.85
C MET A 159 7.62 19.83 0.42
N MET A 160 6.40 20.32 0.15
CA MET A 160 6.04 20.89 -1.15
C MET A 160 6.85 22.14 -1.49
N ARG A 161 7.15 22.99 -0.49
CA ARG A 161 8.01 24.18 -0.68
C ARG A 161 9.46 23.80 -0.94
N THR A 162 10.02 22.85 -0.19
CA THR A 162 11.35 22.28 -0.46
C THR A 162 11.43 21.75 -1.90
N ASN A 163 10.47 20.92 -2.29
CA ASN A 163 10.38 20.37 -3.64
C ASN A 163 10.36 21.47 -4.72
N GLY A 164 9.56 22.52 -4.51
CA GLY A 164 9.50 23.68 -5.41
C GLY A 164 10.83 24.44 -5.49
N ALA A 165 11.53 24.61 -4.37
CA ALA A 165 12.83 25.28 -4.33
C ALA A 165 13.90 24.49 -5.12
N LEU A 166 13.95 23.17 -4.95
CA LEU A 166 14.87 22.29 -5.69
C LEU A 166 14.65 22.34 -7.20
N LEU A 167 13.39 22.32 -7.65
CA LEU A 167 13.04 22.49 -9.06
C LEU A 167 13.52 23.84 -9.62
N LEU A 168 13.35 24.92 -8.85
CA LEU A 168 13.81 26.25 -9.26
C LEU A 168 15.33 26.35 -9.36
N MET A 169 16.07 25.65 -8.48
CA MET A 169 17.53 25.59 -8.52
C MET A 169 18.03 24.81 -9.73
N SER A 170 17.42 23.65 -10.02
CA SER A 170 17.75 22.82 -11.19
C SER A 170 17.56 23.59 -12.51
N GLY A 171 16.44 24.31 -12.63
CA GLY A 171 16.15 25.12 -13.82
C GLY A 171 17.08 26.34 -14.02
N ARG A 172 17.85 26.74 -12.99
CA ARG A 172 18.88 27.78 -13.10
C ARG A 172 20.22 27.21 -13.52
N ALA A 173 20.59 26.03 -12.99
CA ALA A 173 21.85 25.35 -13.32
C ALA A 173 21.95 24.98 -14.81
N GLY A 174 20.85 24.58 -15.46
CA GLY A 174 20.84 24.23 -16.89
C GLY A 174 20.90 25.41 -17.88
N LYS A 175 21.07 26.65 -17.40
CA LYS A 175 21.13 27.87 -18.24
C LYS A 175 22.51 28.52 -18.30
N GLU A 176 23.51 27.94 -17.64
CA GLU A 176 24.93 28.35 -17.72
C GLU A 176 25.69 27.46 -18.72
#